data_AF-B4W4Y6-F1
#
_entry.id   AF-B4W4Y6-F1
#
_cell.length_a   1.000
_cell.length_b   1.000
_cell.length_c   1.000
_cell.angle_alpha   90.00
_cell.angle_beta   90.00
_cell.angle_gamma   90.00
#
_symmetry.space_group_name_H-M   'P 1'
#
loop_
_entity.id
_entity.type
_entity.pdbx_description
1 polymer ?
#
loop_
_entity_poly.entity_id
_entity_poly.type
_entity_poly.pdbx_seq_one_letter_code
_entity_poly.pdbx_strand_id
1 'polypeptide(L)'
;MVSFNYPTPQTDPLGSPKETLPTMYDLPSEYPEEPGLPDEFHDWQAHLLSLTFCPPHYPLSQIFYASDLNIYYDVHHPLWHKRPDWFGVVGVPRLYNDVDMRLSYVVWQEGVNPFVVVELLSPGTEREDLGEQVIPLPDSEPRQGEGNGQESQLPTEDKPPGKWQVYEQILQIPYYVVFSRYTNQLRAFKLNGTHYQEVEVQDGRVWMSELGLGLGLWQGEFQGINRLWLRWYDAQGNWILTEAEQERQRAEQERQRAEQERHRAEQERQRAEAAQARLDALMERLRESGIDPDTFFPDQG
;
A
#
# COMPACT_ATOMS: atom_id res chain seq x y z
N MET A 1 -3.30 -62.90 5.27
CA MET A 1 -3.95 -61.92 6.16
C MET A 1 -2.85 -61.06 6.75
N VAL A 2 -2.75 -59.80 6.29
CA VAL A 2 -1.79 -58.82 6.83
C VAL A 2 -2.60 -57.88 7.72
N SER A 3 -2.28 -57.86 9.01
CA SER A 3 -2.95 -57.02 10.00
C SER A 3 -2.54 -55.57 9.81
N PHE A 4 -3.51 -54.68 9.60
CA PHE A 4 -3.31 -53.23 9.65
C PHE A 4 -3.20 -52.79 11.12
N ASN A 5 -2.05 -52.25 11.51
CA ASN A 5 -1.96 -51.45 12.73
C ASN A 5 -2.46 -50.03 12.40
N TYR A 6 -3.66 -49.70 12.89
CA TYR A 6 -4.10 -48.31 13.04
C TYR A 6 -3.26 -47.60 14.12
N PRO A 7 -3.14 -46.27 14.07
CA PRO A 7 -2.03 -45.55 14.69
C PRO A 7 -2.14 -45.48 16.23
N THR A 8 -0.98 -45.22 16.84
CA THR A 8 -0.73 -45.00 18.27
C THR A 8 -1.77 -44.10 18.94
N PRO A 9 -2.17 -44.39 20.19
CA PRO A 9 -3.17 -43.60 20.91
C PRO A 9 -2.64 -42.19 21.19
N GLN A 10 -3.42 -41.20 20.81
CA GLN A 10 -3.14 -39.79 21.02
C GLN A 10 -3.29 -39.45 22.51
N THR A 11 -2.17 -39.20 23.19
CA THR A 11 -2.13 -38.77 24.60
C THR A 11 -1.87 -37.27 24.69
N ASP A 12 -2.90 -36.49 24.43
CA ASP A 12 -3.22 -35.14 24.98
C ASP A 12 -4.39 -34.57 24.17
N PRO A 13 -5.23 -33.66 24.70
CA PRO A 13 -6.16 -32.95 23.85
C PRO A 13 -5.33 -32.19 22.80
N LEU A 14 -5.61 -32.42 21.52
CA LEU A 14 -5.03 -31.60 20.45
C LEU A 14 -5.28 -30.14 20.83
N GLY A 15 -4.20 -29.33 20.84
CA GLY A 15 -4.33 -27.88 20.88
C GLY A 15 -5.37 -27.44 19.86
N SER A 16 -6.00 -26.29 20.09
CA SER A 16 -7.09 -25.86 19.22
C SER A 16 -6.63 -25.86 17.75
N PRO A 17 -7.50 -26.11 16.76
CA PRO A 17 -7.12 -26.04 15.35
C PRO A 17 -6.42 -24.72 14.96
N LYS A 18 -6.65 -23.64 15.73
CA LYS A 18 -5.94 -22.35 15.60
C LYS A 18 -4.45 -22.41 15.97
N GLU A 19 -4.05 -23.35 16.82
CA GLU A 19 -2.69 -23.51 17.33
C GLU A 19 -1.94 -24.67 16.65
N THR A 20 -2.63 -25.48 15.84
CA THR A 20 -2.11 -26.75 15.33
C THR A 20 -2.26 -26.95 13.82
N LEU A 21 -3.12 -26.19 13.14
CA LEU A 21 -3.27 -26.28 11.69
C LEU A 21 -2.25 -25.38 10.97
N PRO A 22 -1.68 -25.85 9.84
CA PRO A 22 -0.70 -25.10 9.07
C PRO A 22 -1.31 -23.83 8.46
N THR A 23 -0.52 -22.77 8.38
CA THR A 23 -0.80 -21.54 7.65
C THR A 23 -0.39 -21.65 6.18
N MET A 24 -0.64 -20.60 5.39
CA MET A 24 -0.14 -20.50 4.01
C MET A 24 1.40 -20.53 3.91
N TYR A 25 2.12 -20.31 5.01
CA TYR A 25 3.59 -20.40 5.06
C TYR A 25 4.10 -21.82 5.38
N ASP A 26 3.22 -22.68 5.91
CA ASP A 26 3.57 -24.04 6.35
C ASP A 26 3.26 -25.09 5.27
N LEU A 27 2.47 -24.73 4.25
CA LEU A 27 2.11 -25.59 3.13
C LEU A 27 2.80 -25.13 1.85
N PRO A 28 3.33 -26.05 1.02
CA PRO A 28 3.76 -25.69 -0.32
C PRO A 28 2.57 -25.17 -1.12
N SER A 29 2.81 -24.25 -2.06
CA SER A 29 1.80 -23.93 -3.08
C SER A 29 1.34 -25.22 -3.79
N GLU A 30 0.14 -25.20 -4.36
CA GLU A 30 -0.34 -26.29 -5.24
C GLU A 30 0.67 -26.55 -6.38
N TYR A 31 1.53 -25.57 -6.67
CA TYR A 31 2.70 -25.69 -7.53
C TYR A 31 3.99 -25.65 -6.68
N PRO A 32 4.76 -26.76 -6.59
CA PRO A 32 5.94 -26.86 -5.72
C PRO A 32 7.05 -25.83 -5.98
N GLU A 33 7.03 -25.18 -7.14
CA GLU A 33 8.00 -24.15 -7.55
C GLU A 33 7.55 -22.72 -7.20
N GLU A 34 6.32 -22.55 -6.70
CA GLU A 34 5.80 -21.26 -6.29
C GLU A 34 5.98 -21.04 -4.78
N PRO A 35 6.46 -19.86 -4.34
CA PRO A 35 6.33 -19.46 -2.95
C PRO A 35 4.83 -19.42 -2.56
N GLY A 36 4.55 -19.57 -1.26
CA GLY A 36 3.18 -19.52 -0.73
C GLY A 36 2.45 -18.25 -1.20
N LEU A 37 1.14 -18.36 -1.43
CA LEU A 37 0.33 -17.23 -1.91
C LEU A 37 0.37 -16.05 -0.93
N PRO A 38 0.21 -14.81 -1.42
CA PRO A 38 0.08 -13.64 -0.55
C PRO A 38 -1.08 -13.85 0.44
N ASP A 39 -0.86 -13.42 1.68
CA ASP A 39 -1.92 -13.40 2.69
C ASP A 39 -2.64 -12.05 2.72
N GLU A 40 -3.75 -11.98 3.46
CA GLU A 40 -4.64 -10.80 3.49
C GLU A 40 -3.91 -9.46 3.74
N PHE A 41 -2.80 -9.49 4.51
CA PHE A 41 -2.02 -8.29 4.74
C PHE A 41 -1.29 -7.80 3.49
N HIS A 42 -0.75 -8.69 2.67
CA HIS A 42 0.00 -8.30 1.45
C HIS A 42 -0.94 -7.56 0.50
N ASP A 43 -2.15 -8.09 0.29
CA ASP A 43 -3.20 -7.46 -0.50
C ASP A 43 -3.53 -6.04 0.00
N TRP A 44 -3.88 -5.90 1.29
CA TRP A 44 -4.27 -4.60 1.83
C TRP A 44 -3.11 -3.61 1.91
N GLN A 45 -1.91 -4.07 2.21
CA GLN A 45 -0.73 -3.21 2.28
C GLN A 45 -0.37 -2.69 0.89
N ALA A 46 -0.36 -3.54 -0.13
CA ALA A 46 -0.10 -3.14 -1.51
C ALA A 46 -1.21 -2.23 -2.07
N HIS A 47 -2.46 -2.47 -1.66
CA HIS A 47 -3.57 -1.58 -2.02
C HIS A 47 -3.42 -0.19 -1.39
N LEU A 48 -3.03 -0.09 -0.12
CA LEU A 48 -2.80 1.22 0.51
C LEU A 48 -1.63 1.98 -0.14
N LEU A 49 -0.54 1.29 -0.48
CA LEU A 49 0.56 1.88 -1.25
C LEU A 49 0.05 2.44 -2.57
N SER A 50 -0.73 1.66 -3.31
CA SER A 50 -1.33 2.04 -4.58
C SER A 50 -2.24 3.27 -4.47
N LEU A 51 -3.11 3.33 -3.46
CA LEU A 51 -4.05 4.45 -3.26
C LEU A 51 -3.38 5.75 -2.83
N THR A 52 -2.16 5.67 -2.28
CA THR A 52 -1.45 6.83 -1.73
C THR A 52 -0.22 7.23 -2.54
N PHE A 53 0.14 6.48 -3.60
CA PHE A 53 1.26 6.79 -4.47
C PHE A 53 0.91 7.92 -5.46
N CYS A 54 1.11 9.17 -5.01
CA CYS A 54 0.79 10.37 -5.77
C CYS A 54 2.01 11.31 -5.92
N PRO A 55 3.05 10.92 -6.69
CA PRO A 55 4.23 11.76 -6.87
C PRO A 55 3.87 13.11 -7.51
N PRO A 56 4.17 14.25 -6.86
CA PRO A 56 3.66 15.57 -7.25
C PRO A 56 4.17 16.09 -8.60
N HIS A 57 5.27 15.53 -9.11
CA HIS A 57 5.90 15.95 -10.36
C HIS A 57 5.41 15.19 -11.60
N TYR A 58 4.52 14.20 -11.42
CA TYR A 58 4.01 13.38 -12.51
C TYR A 58 2.47 13.46 -12.56
N PRO A 59 1.86 13.67 -13.73
CA PRO A 59 0.42 13.56 -13.87
C PRO A 59 -0.01 12.09 -13.67
N LEU A 60 -1.23 11.86 -13.18
CA LEU A 60 -1.77 10.50 -12.97
C LEU A 60 -1.75 9.62 -14.24
N SER A 61 -1.84 10.23 -15.42
CA SER A 61 -1.72 9.54 -16.70
C SER A 61 -0.31 9.03 -17.01
N GLN A 62 0.71 9.49 -16.29
CA GLN A 62 2.12 9.09 -16.44
C GLN A 62 2.66 8.33 -15.23
N ILE A 63 1.77 7.71 -14.46
CA ILE A 63 2.12 6.90 -13.31
C ILE A 63 1.56 5.50 -13.52
N PHE A 64 2.39 4.51 -13.27
CA PHE A 64 1.98 3.11 -13.20
C PHE A 64 2.47 2.51 -11.88
N TYR A 65 1.64 1.69 -11.26
CA TYR A 65 2.02 0.87 -10.12
C TYR A 65 1.27 -0.45 -10.22
N ALA A 66 1.83 -1.49 -9.64
CA ALA A 66 1.18 -2.79 -9.56
C ALA A 66 1.70 -3.57 -8.36
N SER A 67 0.92 -4.57 -7.97
CA SER A 67 1.26 -5.60 -6.99
C SER A 67 1.15 -6.96 -7.66
N ASP A 68 2.02 -7.89 -7.27
CA ASP A 68 2.04 -9.26 -7.81
C ASP A 68 2.04 -9.37 -9.34
N LEU A 69 2.63 -8.38 -10.02
CA LEU A 69 2.72 -8.34 -11.48
C LEU A 69 4.14 -8.68 -11.94
N ASN A 70 4.26 -9.59 -12.90
CA ASN A 70 5.55 -10.04 -13.43
C ASN A 70 6.30 -8.90 -14.11
N ILE A 71 7.55 -8.69 -13.71
CA ILE A 71 8.54 -7.81 -14.33
C ILE A 71 9.52 -8.67 -15.10
N TYR A 72 9.50 -8.57 -16.43
CA TYR A 72 10.44 -9.25 -17.32
C TYR A 72 11.60 -8.33 -17.65
N TYR A 73 12.83 -8.79 -17.40
CA TYR A 73 14.03 -7.95 -17.41
C TYR A 73 15.13 -8.39 -18.38
N ASP A 74 14.98 -9.55 -19.03
CA ASP A 74 15.96 -10.07 -19.98
C ASP A 74 15.28 -10.55 -21.28
N VAL A 75 15.63 -9.92 -22.40
CA VAL A 75 15.10 -10.26 -23.73
C VAL A 75 15.65 -11.60 -24.26
N HIS A 76 16.83 -12.02 -23.78
CA HIS A 76 17.44 -13.30 -24.15
C HIS A 76 16.89 -14.45 -23.30
N HIS A 77 16.34 -14.14 -22.13
CA HIS A 77 15.69 -15.10 -21.24
C HIS A 77 14.25 -14.68 -20.92
N PRO A 78 13.31 -14.75 -21.89
CA PRO A 78 11.97 -14.17 -21.76
C PRO A 78 11.06 -14.86 -20.73
N LEU A 79 11.49 -15.99 -20.17
CA LEU A 79 10.80 -16.65 -19.05
C LEU A 79 11.30 -16.16 -17.68
N TRP A 80 12.43 -15.45 -17.63
CA TRP A 80 12.97 -14.91 -16.40
C TRP A 80 12.21 -13.64 -16.02
N HIS A 81 11.62 -13.67 -14.83
CA HIS A 81 10.85 -12.57 -14.29
C HIS A 81 11.06 -12.46 -12.78
N LYS A 82 10.72 -11.30 -12.24
CA LYS A 82 10.50 -11.10 -10.80
C LYS A 82 9.08 -10.62 -10.58
N ARG A 83 8.54 -10.94 -9.40
CA ARG A 83 7.18 -10.58 -9.02
C ARG A 83 7.24 -9.94 -7.63
N PRO A 84 7.53 -8.63 -7.55
CA PRO A 84 7.54 -7.92 -6.27
C PRO A 84 6.12 -7.77 -5.71
N ASP A 85 6.01 -7.68 -4.38
CA ASP A 85 4.73 -7.42 -3.71
C ASP A 85 4.12 -6.08 -4.15
N TRP A 86 4.96 -5.07 -4.39
CA TRP A 86 4.53 -3.81 -4.97
C TRP A 86 5.66 -3.07 -5.68
N PHE A 87 5.37 -2.39 -6.79
CA PHE A 87 6.30 -1.46 -7.42
C PHE A 87 5.61 -0.25 -8.03
N GLY A 88 6.36 0.85 -8.13
CA GLY A 88 5.93 2.10 -8.71
C GLY A 88 6.85 2.54 -9.85
N VAL A 89 6.26 3.02 -10.93
CA VAL A 89 6.92 3.54 -12.13
C VAL A 89 6.37 4.93 -12.44
N VAL A 90 7.25 5.87 -12.74
CA VAL A 90 6.91 7.25 -13.08
C VAL A 90 7.43 7.58 -14.48
N GLY A 91 6.72 8.45 -15.20
CA GLY A 91 7.07 8.82 -16.57
C GLY A 91 6.63 7.82 -17.64
N VAL A 92 5.69 6.91 -17.31
CA VAL A 92 5.13 5.91 -18.22
C VAL A 92 3.62 6.04 -18.31
N PRO A 93 2.98 5.85 -19.49
CA PRO A 93 1.53 5.89 -19.61
C PRO A 93 0.83 4.91 -18.65
N ARG A 94 -0.26 5.37 -18.02
CA ARG A 94 -1.06 4.54 -17.10
C ARG A 94 -1.61 3.28 -17.78
N LEU A 95 -1.99 3.41 -19.05
CA LEU A 95 -2.48 2.33 -19.91
C LEU A 95 -1.38 1.86 -20.86
N TYR A 96 -1.35 0.56 -21.12
CA TYR A 96 -0.51 -0.04 -22.13
C TYR A 96 -1.00 0.36 -23.53
N ASN A 97 -0.10 0.94 -24.33
CA ASN A 97 -0.40 1.51 -25.65
C ASN A 97 -1.59 2.49 -25.65
N ASP A 98 -1.85 3.18 -24.53
CA ASP A 98 -3.01 4.08 -24.34
C ASP A 98 -4.39 3.41 -24.52
N VAL A 99 -4.47 2.06 -24.45
CA VAL A 99 -5.70 1.31 -24.73
C VAL A 99 -6.16 0.47 -23.52
N ASP A 100 -5.27 -0.31 -22.91
CA ASP A 100 -5.68 -1.33 -21.92
C ASP A 100 -4.75 -1.38 -20.71
N MET A 101 -5.09 -2.18 -19.71
CA MET A 101 -4.24 -2.45 -18.55
C MET A 101 -3.12 -3.43 -18.89
N ARG A 102 -2.07 -3.42 -18.06
CA ARG A 102 -0.91 -4.30 -18.22
C ARG A 102 -1.19 -5.69 -17.64
N LEU A 103 -0.84 -6.72 -18.42
CA LEU A 103 -0.82 -8.13 -17.97
C LEU A 103 0.54 -8.52 -17.37
N SER A 104 1.58 -7.77 -17.72
CA SER A 104 2.93 -7.86 -17.18
C SER A 104 3.66 -6.55 -17.44
N TYR A 105 4.83 -6.38 -16.85
CA TYR A 105 5.71 -5.25 -17.08
C TYR A 105 6.97 -5.71 -17.80
N VAL A 106 7.05 -5.49 -19.11
CA VAL A 106 8.17 -5.93 -19.94
C VAL A 106 9.10 -4.75 -20.17
N VAL A 107 10.20 -4.64 -19.42
CA VAL A 107 10.99 -3.38 -19.40
C VAL A 107 11.54 -2.97 -20.76
N TRP A 108 11.90 -3.90 -21.64
CA TRP A 108 12.38 -3.55 -22.99
C TRP A 108 11.27 -3.09 -23.94
N GLN A 109 10.00 -3.34 -23.62
CA GLN A 109 8.85 -2.78 -24.35
C GLN A 109 8.42 -1.43 -23.77
N GLU A 110 8.49 -1.30 -22.43
CA GLU A 110 8.11 -0.10 -21.71
C GLU A 110 9.16 1.03 -21.83
N GLY A 111 10.44 0.66 -21.95
CA GLY A 111 11.56 1.59 -22.08
C GLY A 111 11.93 2.34 -20.79
N VAL A 112 11.26 2.05 -19.68
CA VAL A 112 11.47 2.66 -18.37
C VAL A 112 11.47 1.57 -17.31
N ASN A 113 12.45 1.60 -16.41
CA ASN A 113 12.51 0.66 -15.29
C ASN A 113 11.67 1.18 -14.11
N PRO A 114 11.21 0.30 -13.20
CA PRO A 114 10.58 0.73 -11.97
C PRO A 114 11.44 1.72 -11.19
N PHE A 115 10.79 2.67 -10.53
CA PHE A 115 11.45 3.67 -9.70
C PHE A 115 11.66 3.15 -8.27
N VAL A 116 10.66 2.43 -7.77
CA VAL A 116 10.65 1.89 -6.42
C VAL A 116 10.03 0.50 -6.42
N VAL A 117 10.64 -0.42 -5.66
CA VAL A 117 10.10 -1.75 -5.33
C VAL A 117 9.94 -1.84 -3.82
N VAL A 118 8.83 -2.44 -3.38
CA VAL A 118 8.54 -2.76 -1.98
C VAL A 118 8.33 -4.27 -1.87
N GLU A 119 9.06 -4.91 -0.97
CA GLU A 119 8.88 -6.32 -0.60
C GLU A 119 8.42 -6.39 0.88
N LEU A 120 7.44 -7.24 1.13
CA LEU A 120 6.80 -7.45 2.41
C LEU A 120 7.31 -8.78 2.98
N LEU A 121 8.07 -8.70 4.07
CA LEU A 121 8.71 -9.89 4.63
C LEU A 121 7.68 -10.85 5.21
N SER A 122 7.75 -12.08 4.73
CA SER A 122 7.09 -13.25 5.27
C SER A 122 8.11 -14.14 6.00
N PRO A 123 7.68 -15.02 6.92
CA PRO A 123 8.60 -15.96 7.55
C PRO A 123 9.29 -16.83 6.49
N GLY A 124 10.63 -16.81 6.44
CA GLY A 124 11.42 -17.68 5.56
C GLY A 124 11.92 -17.04 4.26
N THR A 125 11.43 -15.86 3.86
CA THR A 125 11.90 -15.10 2.68
C THR A 125 12.94 -14.03 3.02
N GLU A 126 13.17 -13.79 4.33
CA GLU A 126 13.97 -12.66 4.82
C GLU A 126 15.38 -12.61 4.26
N ARG A 127 16.05 -13.77 4.11
CA ARG A 127 17.43 -13.81 3.60
C ARG A 127 17.52 -13.42 2.13
N GLU A 128 16.57 -13.86 1.31
CA GLU A 128 16.56 -13.52 -0.12
C GLU A 128 16.22 -12.04 -0.33
N ASP A 129 15.22 -11.53 0.40
CA ASP A 129 14.77 -10.14 0.28
C ASP A 129 15.78 -9.14 0.85
N LEU A 130 16.63 -9.56 1.79
CA LEU A 130 17.74 -8.76 2.31
C LEU A 130 19.06 -8.95 1.54
N GLY A 131 19.05 -9.72 0.44
CA GLY A 131 20.23 -9.93 -0.39
C GLY A 131 21.34 -10.76 0.26
N GLU A 132 21.04 -11.45 1.37
CA GLU A 132 21.98 -12.34 2.02
C GLU A 132 22.10 -13.62 1.17
N GLN A 133 23.27 -13.82 0.54
CA GLN A 133 23.52 -15.03 -0.23
C GLN A 133 23.27 -16.26 0.66
N VAL A 134 22.47 -17.20 0.15
CA VAL A 134 22.42 -18.55 0.69
C VAL A 134 23.79 -19.17 0.44
N ILE A 135 24.71 -19.05 1.40
CA ILE A 135 25.84 -19.96 1.49
C ILE A 135 25.21 -21.33 1.69
N PRO A 136 25.36 -22.29 0.75
CA PRO A 136 24.90 -23.65 1.00
C PRO A 136 25.61 -24.13 2.26
N LEU A 137 24.86 -24.57 3.27
CA LEU A 137 25.45 -25.27 4.42
C LEU A 137 26.29 -26.44 3.86
N PRO A 138 27.52 -26.68 4.34
CA PRO A 138 28.38 -27.74 3.80
C PRO A 138 27.87 -29.18 4.03
N ASP A 139 26.72 -29.36 4.68
CA ASP A 139 26.30 -30.65 5.24
C ASP A 139 25.13 -31.28 4.48
N SER A 140 25.19 -31.29 3.16
CA SER A 140 24.57 -32.35 2.36
C SER A 140 25.68 -33.27 1.85
N GLU A 141 26.08 -34.20 2.72
CA GLU A 141 26.92 -35.35 2.39
C GLU A 141 26.51 -35.94 1.03
N PRO A 142 27.41 -36.01 0.03
CA PRO A 142 27.15 -36.74 -1.18
C PRO A 142 27.13 -38.23 -0.83
N ARG A 143 25.99 -38.90 -1.06
CA ARG A 143 25.95 -40.36 -1.10
C ARG A 143 26.99 -40.83 -2.11
N GLN A 144 28.04 -41.47 -1.60
CA GLN A 144 29.06 -42.14 -2.39
C GLN A 144 28.39 -43.21 -3.27
N GLY A 145 28.21 -42.89 -4.54
CA GLY A 145 28.02 -43.87 -5.60
C GLY A 145 29.35 -43.97 -6.36
N GLU A 146 30.03 -45.10 -6.18
CA GLU A 146 31.24 -45.45 -6.93
C GLU A 146 30.95 -45.40 -8.45
N GLY A 147 31.73 -44.61 -9.19
CA GLY A 147 31.62 -44.50 -10.64
C GLY A 147 32.77 -43.69 -11.24
N ASN A 148 33.73 -44.40 -11.84
CA ASN A 148 34.97 -43.85 -12.40
C ASN A 148 34.78 -42.72 -13.43
N GLY A 149 35.50 -41.62 -13.22
CA GLY A 149 36.31 -40.94 -14.23
C GLY A 149 35.61 -40.29 -15.43
N GLN A 150 35.26 -39.01 -15.29
CA GLN A 150 35.59 -37.90 -16.21
C GLN A 150 34.92 -36.63 -15.69
N GLU A 151 35.69 -35.79 -14.99
CA GLU A 151 35.30 -34.41 -14.70
C GLU A 151 35.27 -33.62 -16.01
N SER A 152 34.11 -33.58 -16.63
CA SER A 152 33.76 -32.53 -17.59
C SER A 152 33.05 -31.44 -16.79
N GLN A 153 33.82 -30.45 -16.33
CA GLN A 153 33.26 -29.19 -15.83
C GLN A 153 32.57 -28.49 -17.02
N LEU A 154 31.27 -28.68 -17.16
CA LEU A 154 30.40 -27.88 -18.01
C LEU A 154 29.83 -26.71 -17.18
N PRO A 155 29.60 -25.53 -17.76
CA PRO A 155 29.24 -24.32 -17.01
C PRO A 155 27.82 -24.42 -16.45
N THR A 156 27.64 -23.99 -15.20
CA THR A 156 26.33 -23.71 -14.58
C THR A 156 25.79 -22.39 -15.12
N GLU A 157 25.19 -22.37 -16.32
CA GLU A 157 24.74 -21.11 -16.98
C GLU A 157 23.22 -20.86 -16.97
N ASP A 158 22.36 -21.80 -16.56
CA ASP A 158 20.89 -21.68 -16.73
C ASP A 158 20.10 -21.50 -15.41
N LYS A 159 20.49 -20.54 -14.56
CA LYS A 159 19.67 -20.17 -13.38
C LYS A 159 19.33 -18.68 -13.39
N PRO A 160 18.05 -18.29 -13.18
CA PRO A 160 17.69 -16.88 -13.11
C PRO A 160 18.43 -16.17 -11.95
N PRO A 161 18.92 -14.94 -12.16
CA PRO A 161 19.52 -14.10 -11.13
C PRO A 161 18.65 -13.92 -9.88
N GLY A 162 19.27 -13.67 -8.72
CA GLY A 162 18.57 -13.34 -7.47
C GLY A 162 17.88 -11.96 -7.52
N LYS A 163 16.94 -11.70 -6.59
CA LYS A 163 16.19 -10.42 -6.54
C LYS A 163 17.10 -9.19 -6.55
N TRP A 164 18.08 -9.13 -5.64
CA TRP A 164 19.02 -8.00 -5.58
C TRP A 164 19.83 -7.83 -6.85
N GLN A 165 20.32 -8.91 -7.47
CA GLN A 165 21.05 -8.80 -8.73
C GLN A 165 20.17 -8.20 -9.84
N VAL A 166 18.90 -8.61 -9.92
CA VAL A 166 17.95 -8.03 -10.88
C VAL A 166 17.66 -6.57 -10.58
N TYR A 167 17.27 -6.23 -9.35
CA TYR A 167 16.85 -4.88 -9.01
C TYR A 167 18.02 -3.88 -9.00
N GLU A 168 19.18 -4.27 -8.48
CA GLU A 168 20.37 -3.42 -8.37
C GLU A 168 21.15 -3.31 -9.68
N GLN A 169 21.51 -4.45 -10.28
CA GLN A 169 22.54 -4.49 -11.33
C GLN A 169 21.95 -4.46 -12.73
N ILE A 170 20.78 -5.09 -12.94
CA ILE A 170 20.12 -5.16 -14.25
C ILE A 170 19.15 -4.01 -14.44
N LEU A 171 18.16 -3.89 -13.55
CA LEU A 171 17.10 -2.89 -13.63
C LEU A 171 17.51 -1.53 -13.04
N GLN A 172 18.52 -1.49 -12.18
CA GLN A 172 19.00 -0.27 -11.54
C GLN A 172 17.87 0.55 -10.90
N ILE A 173 16.98 -0.14 -10.17
CA ILE A 173 15.80 0.46 -9.54
C ILE A 173 16.29 1.42 -8.44
N PRO A 174 15.96 2.73 -8.50
CA PRO A 174 16.47 3.73 -7.58
C PRO A 174 16.25 3.43 -6.09
N TYR A 175 15.08 2.89 -5.73
CA TYR A 175 14.76 2.56 -4.35
C TYR A 175 14.23 1.13 -4.20
N TYR A 176 14.79 0.41 -3.23
CA TYR A 176 14.31 -0.91 -2.81
C TYR A 176 13.95 -0.85 -1.32
N VAL A 177 12.72 -1.20 -0.98
CA VAL A 177 12.18 -1.08 0.37
C VAL A 177 11.72 -2.43 0.86
N VAL A 178 12.02 -2.74 2.10
CA VAL A 178 11.66 -3.99 2.76
C VAL A 178 10.94 -3.68 4.07
N PHE A 179 9.79 -4.32 4.31
CA PHE A 179 9.03 -4.14 5.54
C PHE A 179 8.59 -5.47 6.15
N SER A 180 8.95 -5.69 7.41
CA SER A 180 8.41 -6.80 8.19
C SER A 180 7.25 -6.34 9.06
N ARG A 181 6.08 -6.92 8.82
CA ARG A 181 4.89 -6.68 9.65
C ARG A 181 4.97 -7.28 11.06
N TYR A 182 5.91 -8.22 11.26
CA TYR A 182 6.07 -8.95 12.52
C TYR A 182 6.98 -8.17 13.48
N THR A 183 8.06 -7.59 12.97
CA THR A 183 8.98 -6.76 13.75
C THR A 183 8.69 -5.27 13.65
N ASN A 184 7.80 -4.87 12.73
CA ASN A 184 7.55 -3.48 12.32
C ASN A 184 8.82 -2.75 11.86
N GLN A 185 9.79 -3.49 11.34
CA GLN A 185 11.04 -2.92 10.83
C GLN A 185 10.87 -2.52 9.36
N LEU A 186 11.07 -1.24 9.08
CA LEU A 186 11.21 -0.69 7.74
C LEU A 186 12.69 -0.51 7.43
N ARG A 187 13.14 -1.06 6.30
CA ARG A 187 14.47 -0.83 5.73
C ARG A 187 14.31 -0.30 4.32
N ALA A 188 15.16 0.64 3.94
CA ALA A 188 15.14 1.21 2.59
C ALA A 188 16.57 1.29 2.07
N PHE A 189 16.73 1.01 0.79
CA PHE A 189 18.01 1.03 0.10
C PHE A 189 17.88 1.93 -1.10
N LYS A 190 18.87 2.81 -1.28
CA LYS A 190 18.96 3.71 -2.43
C LYS A 190 20.12 3.28 -3.31
N LEU A 191 19.89 3.20 -4.61
CA LEU A 191 20.94 2.92 -5.57
C LEU A 191 21.86 4.13 -5.69
N ASN A 192 23.12 3.98 -5.25
CA ASN A 192 24.15 5.00 -5.36
C ASN A 192 25.29 4.45 -6.23
N GLY A 193 25.39 4.95 -7.46
CA GLY A 193 26.29 4.40 -8.46
C GLY A 193 25.76 3.05 -8.96
N THR A 194 26.48 1.97 -8.66
CA THR A 194 26.13 0.60 -9.09
C THR A 194 25.61 -0.28 -7.96
N HIS A 195 25.53 0.23 -6.72
CA HIS A 195 25.16 -0.57 -5.56
C HIS A 195 24.14 0.11 -4.65
N TYR A 196 23.31 -0.71 -4.03
CA TYR A 196 22.39 -0.29 -2.98
C TYR A 196 23.14 0.09 -1.72
N GLN A 197 22.76 1.24 -1.17
CA GLN A 197 23.20 1.70 0.13
C GLN A 197 21.96 1.86 1.01
N GLU A 198 22.02 1.29 2.22
CA GLU A 198 20.93 1.43 3.18
C GLU A 198 20.77 2.90 3.57
N VAL A 199 19.54 3.39 3.45
CA VAL A 199 19.14 4.75 3.81
C VAL A 199 18.72 4.74 5.27
N GLU A 200 19.14 5.77 6.00
CA GLU A 200 18.70 5.95 7.38
C GLU A 200 17.18 6.17 7.43
N VAL A 201 16.48 5.28 8.14
CA VAL A 201 15.05 5.39 8.40
C VAL A 201 14.86 6.08 9.75
N GLN A 202 14.56 7.38 9.72
CA GLN A 202 14.31 8.18 10.92
C GLN A 202 12.81 8.16 11.25
N ASP A 203 12.47 7.85 12.50
CA ASP A 203 11.08 7.74 12.98
C ASP A 203 10.17 6.86 12.08
N GLY A 204 10.75 5.79 11.51
CA GLY A 204 10.02 4.89 10.62
C GLY A 204 9.67 5.52 9.26
N ARG A 205 10.42 6.53 8.81
CA ARG A 205 10.19 7.23 7.54
C ARG A 205 11.46 7.30 6.69
N VAL A 206 11.28 7.20 5.38
CA VAL A 206 12.30 7.44 4.36
C VAL A 206 11.78 8.48 3.37
N TRP A 207 12.64 9.41 2.97
CA TRP A 207 12.30 10.45 1.98
C TRP A 207 12.98 10.16 0.65
N MET A 208 12.21 10.17 -0.45
CA MET A 208 12.68 9.91 -1.81
C MET A 208 12.59 11.21 -2.62
N SER A 209 13.68 11.99 -2.59
CA SER A 209 13.70 13.36 -3.13
C SER A 209 13.34 13.43 -4.61
N GLU A 210 13.76 12.43 -5.38
CA GLU A 210 13.50 12.32 -6.81
C GLU A 210 12.02 12.11 -7.16
N LEU A 211 11.25 11.50 -6.25
CA LEU A 211 9.79 11.36 -6.39
C LEU A 211 9.02 12.55 -5.82
N GLY A 212 9.65 13.34 -4.94
CA GLY A 212 8.93 14.31 -4.12
C GLY A 212 7.95 13.65 -3.13
N LEU A 213 8.24 12.40 -2.74
CA LEU A 213 7.44 11.60 -1.82
C LEU A 213 8.31 10.98 -0.73
N GLY A 214 7.68 10.70 0.41
CA GLY A 214 8.26 9.85 1.42
C GLY A 214 7.38 8.65 1.72
N LEU A 215 7.99 7.57 2.19
CA LEU A 215 7.31 6.35 2.61
C LEU A 215 7.59 6.11 4.08
N GLY A 216 6.57 5.73 4.86
CA GLY A 216 6.81 5.46 6.27
C GLY A 216 5.70 4.68 6.96
N LEU A 217 5.96 4.39 8.24
CA LEU A 217 5.05 3.67 9.12
C LEU A 217 3.97 4.60 9.66
N TRP A 218 2.75 4.38 9.23
CA TRP A 218 1.55 5.07 9.68
C TRP A 218 0.71 4.17 10.58
N GLN A 219 0.51 4.59 11.83
CA GLN A 219 -0.44 3.94 12.73
C GLN A 219 -1.86 4.43 12.41
N GLY A 220 -2.73 3.53 11.96
CA GLY A 220 -4.11 3.90 11.70
C GLY A 220 -4.96 2.75 11.18
N GLU A 221 -6.22 3.07 10.90
CA GLU A 221 -7.21 2.11 10.41
C GLU A 221 -7.34 2.17 8.89
N PHE A 222 -7.14 1.04 8.22
CA PHE A 222 -7.42 0.87 6.81
C PHE A 222 -8.26 -0.40 6.62
N GLN A 223 -9.38 -0.29 5.89
CA GLN A 223 -10.35 -1.38 5.72
C GLN A 223 -10.83 -2.02 7.05
N GLY A 224 -10.98 -1.20 8.10
CA GLY A 224 -11.41 -1.67 9.43
C GLY A 224 -10.30 -2.32 10.27
N ILE A 225 -9.05 -2.32 9.79
CA ILE A 225 -7.92 -2.95 10.47
C ILE A 225 -6.96 -1.85 10.97
N ASN A 226 -6.86 -1.72 12.30
CA ASN A 226 -5.95 -0.77 12.95
C ASN A 226 -4.56 -1.40 13.20
N ARG A 227 -3.52 -0.87 12.56
CA ARG A 227 -2.13 -1.33 12.72
C ARG A 227 -1.14 -0.30 12.17
N LEU A 228 0.15 -0.63 12.23
CA LEU A 228 1.18 0.05 11.44
C LEU A 228 1.10 -0.44 9.99
N TRP A 229 0.94 0.51 9.08
CA TRP A 229 0.96 0.31 7.64
C TRP A 229 2.06 1.14 6.99
N LEU A 230 2.62 0.67 5.88
CA LEU A 230 3.35 1.55 4.98
C LEU A 230 2.38 2.48 4.27
N ARG A 231 2.69 3.78 4.27
CA ARG A 231 1.89 4.81 3.63
C ARG A 231 2.77 5.92 3.07
N TRP A 232 2.39 6.46 1.92
CA TRP A 232 3.08 7.60 1.32
C TRP A 232 2.72 8.91 2.04
N TYR A 233 3.70 9.80 2.16
CA TYR A 233 3.54 11.16 2.70
C TYR A 233 4.18 12.21 1.79
N ASP A 234 3.68 13.44 1.89
CA ASP A 234 4.10 14.58 1.07
C ASP A 234 5.35 15.29 1.63
N ALA A 235 5.85 16.29 0.90
CA ALA A 235 7.01 17.10 1.31
C ALA A 235 6.78 17.92 2.59
N GLN A 236 5.54 18.06 3.06
CA GLN A 236 5.18 18.73 4.30
C GLN A 236 5.09 17.73 5.48
N GLY A 237 5.26 16.43 5.23
CA GLY A 237 5.16 15.38 6.23
C GLY A 237 3.74 14.87 6.48
N ASN A 238 2.75 15.30 5.68
CA ASN A 238 1.36 14.83 5.80
C ASN A 238 1.18 13.51 5.06
N TRP A 239 0.48 12.57 5.69
CA TRP A 239 0.09 11.32 5.04
C TRP A 239 -0.86 11.60 3.89
N ILE A 240 -0.54 11.05 2.71
CA ILE A 240 -1.39 11.20 1.53
C ILE A 240 -2.69 10.43 1.78
N LEU A 241 -3.80 11.13 1.66
CA LEU A 241 -5.14 10.60 1.86
C LEU A 241 -5.58 9.76 0.65
N THR A 242 -6.16 8.60 0.91
CA THR A 242 -6.93 7.84 -0.08
C THR A 242 -8.13 8.66 -0.54
N GLU A 243 -8.63 8.39 -1.74
CA GLU A 243 -9.82 9.07 -2.28
C GLU A 243 -11.02 8.98 -1.33
N ALA A 244 -11.24 7.80 -0.73
CA ALA A 244 -12.31 7.58 0.24
C ALA A 244 -12.15 8.44 1.52
N GLU A 245 -10.93 8.66 2.01
CA GLU A 245 -10.68 9.58 3.13
C GLU A 245 -10.91 11.03 2.72
N GLN A 246 -10.49 11.42 1.52
CA GLN A 246 -10.71 12.77 0.97
C GLN A 246 -12.21 13.06 0.79
N GLU A 247 -12.98 12.11 0.27
CA GLU A 247 -14.44 12.22 0.15
C GLU A 247 -15.12 12.36 1.50
N ARG A 248 -14.73 11.54 2.49
CA ARG A 248 -15.26 11.66 3.86
C ARG A 248 -14.96 13.04 4.45
N GLN A 249 -13.74 13.55 4.29
CA GLN A 249 -13.41 14.90 4.76
C GLN A 249 -14.21 15.99 4.06
N ARG A 250 -14.41 15.88 2.74
CA ARG A 250 -15.24 16.83 1.97
C ARG A 250 -16.70 16.81 2.43
N ALA A 251 -17.27 15.61 2.58
CA ALA A 251 -18.65 15.43 3.03
C ALA A 251 -18.86 15.96 4.46
N GLU A 252 -17.91 15.74 5.36
CA GLU A 252 -17.96 16.25 6.74
C GLU A 252 -17.88 17.79 6.76
N GLN A 253 -16.98 18.37 5.98
CA GLN A 253 -16.89 19.83 5.85
C GLN A 253 -18.18 20.45 5.28
N GLU A 254 -18.79 19.81 4.28
CA GLU A 254 -20.06 20.27 3.71
C GLU A 254 -21.20 20.19 4.73
N ARG A 255 -21.28 19.10 5.50
CA ARG A 255 -22.25 18.95 6.59
C ARG A 255 -22.11 20.06 7.64
N GLN A 256 -20.89 20.32 8.09
CA GLN A 256 -20.63 21.39 9.06
C GLN A 256 -21.03 22.77 8.53
N ARG A 257 -20.77 23.05 7.24
CA ARG A 257 -21.21 24.30 6.60
C ARG A 257 -22.73 24.42 6.55
N ALA A 258 -23.42 23.35 6.14
CA ALA A 258 -24.87 23.32 6.08
C ALA A 258 -25.52 23.48 7.47
N GLU A 259 -24.94 22.88 8.51
CA GLU A 259 -25.39 23.04 9.89
C GLU A 259 -25.22 24.47 10.39
N GLN A 260 -24.08 25.10 10.10
CA GLN A 260 -23.84 26.51 10.45
C GLN A 260 -24.82 27.45 9.75
N GLU A 261 -25.10 27.22 8.47
CA GLU A 261 -26.06 28.02 7.71
C GLU A 261 -27.48 27.86 8.25
N ARG A 262 -27.91 26.62 8.54
CA ARG A 262 -29.21 26.35 9.18
C ARG A 262 -29.35 27.08 10.51
N HIS A 263 -28.33 27.04 11.35
CA HIS A 263 -28.36 27.73 12.63
C HIS A 263 -28.46 29.26 12.46
N ARG A 264 -27.76 29.84 11.47
CA ARG A 264 -27.87 31.28 11.16
C ARG A 264 -29.27 31.64 10.67
N ALA A 265 -29.83 30.86 9.75
CA ALA A 265 -31.18 31.06 9.23
C ALA A 265 -32.23 30.98 10.36
N GLU A 266 -32.08 30.02 11.27
CA GLU A 266 -32.97 29.87 12.42
C GLU A 266 -32.86 31.07 13.39
N GLN A 267 -31.64 31.56 13.66
CA GLN A 267 -31.45 32.76 14.47
C GLN A 267 -32.04 34.02 13.83
N GLU A 268 -31.87 34.19 12.52
CA GLU A 268 -32.44 35.31 11.79
C GLU A 268 -33.96 35.26 11.81
N ARG A 269 -34.54 34.07 11.60
CA ARG A 269 -35.98 33.83 11.71
C ARG A 269 -36.50 34.17 13.11
N GLN A 270 -35.85 33.70 14.17
CA GLN A 270 -36.24 34.02 15.55
C GLN A 270 -36.16 35.52 15.84
N ARG A 271 -35.16 36.23 15.30
CA ARG A 271 -35.05 37.69 15.42
C ARG A 271 -36.16 38.41 14.66
N ALA A 272 -36.50 37.96 13.45
CA ALA A 272 -37.59 38.51 12.67
C ALA A 272 -38.94 38.30 13.38
N GLU A 273 -39.22 37.09 13.88
CA GLU A 273 -40.43 36.79 14.65
C GLU A 273 -40.51 37.62 15.94
N ALA A 274 -39.40 37.78 16.67
CA ALA A 274 -39.36 38.61 17.88
C ALA A 274 -39.52 40.11 17.58
N ALA A 275 -38.98 40.60 16.46
CA ALA A 275 -39.16 41.98 16.03
C ALA A 275 -40.62 42.25 15.64
N GLN A 276 -41.24 41.31 14.92
CA GLN A 276 -42.66 41.39 14.55
C GLN A 276 -43.56 41.41 15.80
N ALA A 277 -43.35 40.49 16.74
CA ALA A 277 -44.13 40.44 17.97
C ALA A 277 -44.01 41.73 18.82
N ARG A 278 -42.82 42.35 18.84
CA ARG A 278 -42.60 43.63 19.52
C ARG A 278 -43.30 44.79 18.80
N LEU A 279 -43.29 44.79 17.47
CA LEU A 279 -43.99 45.78 16.66
C LEU A 279 -45.49 45.68 16.92
N ASP A 280 -46.07 44.49 16.85
CA ASP A 280 -47.49 44.26 17.10
C ASP A 280 -47.90 44.72 18.52
N ALA A 281 -47.10 44.41 19.54
CA ALA A 281 -47.35 44.86 20.90
C ALA A 281 -47.25 46.39 21.08
N LEU A 282 -46.36 47.04 20.35
CA LEU A 282 -46.24 48.50 20.34
C LEU A 282 -47.45 49.16 19.68
N MET A 283 -47.89 48.63 18.54
CA MET A 283 -49.08 49.09 17.83
C MET A 283 -50.31 49.02 18.74
N GLU A 284 -50.49 47.92 19.46
CA GLU A 284 -51.62 47.74 20.37
C GLU A 284 -51.59 48.77 21.52
N ARG A 285 -50.42 49.00 22.14
CA ARG A 285 -50.28 50.02 23.20
C ARG A 285 -50.55 51.45 22.72
N LEU A 286 -50.19 51.77 21.47
CA LEU A 286 -50.50 53.08 20.89
C LEU A 286 -52.02 53.26 20.74
N ARG A 287 -52.71 52.23 20.25
CA ARG A 287 -54.19 52.21 20.15
C ARG A 287 -54.86 52.36 21.51
N GLU A 288 -54.39 51.63 22.53
CA GLU A 288 -54.88 51.77 23.92
C GLU A 288 -54.68 53.19 24.49
N SER A 289 -53.64 53.89 24.03
CA SER A 289 -53.34 55.27 24.42
C SER A 289 -54.10 56.32 23.62
N GLY A 290 -55.01 55.91 22.71
CA GLY A 290 -55.83 56.79 21.87
C GLY A 290 -55.09 57.38 20.66
N ILE A 291 -53.91 56.85 20.32
CA ILE A 291 -53.14 57.25 19.13
C ILE A 291 -53.38 56.18 18.06
N ASP A 292 -53.88 56.57 16.89
CA ASP A 292 -54.05 55.65 15.76
C ASP A 292 -52.69 55.42 15.09
N PRO A 293 -52.07 54.23 15.23
CA PRO A 293 -50.73 54.01 14.75
C PRO A 293 -50.66 53.83 13.22
N ASP A 294 -51.78 53.56 12.56
CA ASP A 294 -51.84 53.40 11.10
C ASP A 294 -51.59 54.75 10.39
N THR A 295 -51.67 55.86 11.12
CA THR A 295 -51.28 57.19 10.65
C THR A 295 -49.76 57.39 10.49
N PHE A 296 -48.93 56.54 11.11
CA PHE A 296 -47.46 56.62 11.00
C PHE A 296 -46.88 55.79 9.84
N PHE A 297 -47.67 54.87 9.29
CA PHE A 297 -47.28 54.01 8.18
C PHE A 297 -48.26 54.18 7.01
N PRO A 298 -48.22 55.31 6.28
CA PRO A 298 -49.05 55.49 5.10
C PRO A 298 -48.74 54.37 4.10
N ASP A 299 -49.79 53.69 3.62
CA ASP A 299 -49.72 52.62 2.62
C ASP A 299 -48.71 52.98 1.52
N GLN A 300 -47.59 52.27 1.47
CA GLN A 300 -46.69 52.31 0.33
C GLN A 300 -47.28 51.35 -0.69
N GLY A 301 -48.14 51.89 -1.55
CA GLY A 301 -48.72 51.19 -2.71
C GLY A 301 -47.69 50.76 -3.73
#